data_AF-A0AAV2HEM5-F1
#
_entry.id   AF-A0AAV2HEM5-F1
#
_cell.length_a   1.000
_cell.length_b   1.000
_cell.length_c   1.000
_cell.angle_alpha   90.00
_cell.angle_beta   90.00
_cell.angle_gamma   90.00
#
_symmetry.space_group_name_H-M   'P 1'
#
loop_
_entity.id
_entity.type
_entity.pdbx_description
1 polymer ?
#
loop_
_entity_poly.entity_id
_entity_poly.type
_entity_poly.pdbx_seq_one_letter_code
_entity_poly.pdbx_strand_id
1 'polypeptide(L)'
;REYRDLADQLSDYVVKLLDRIRTQKELELVLNKTGKPHQEKFESLARFKLALNYKEKKFVAHASCQQRVVRAWYSRIGTIE
;
A
#
# COMPACT_ATOMS: atom_id res chain seq x y z
N ARG A 1 -8.43 -12.08 -22.65
CA ARG A 1 -7.29 -11.14 -22.74
C ARG A 1 -7.73 -9.80 -22.16
N GLU A 2 -8.81 -9.23 -22.66
CA GLU A 2 -9.40 -7.95 -22.20
C GLU A 2 -9.48 -7.76 -20.68
N TYR A 3 -9.99 -8.72 -19.89
CA TYR A 3 -10.04 -8.57 -18.43
C TYR A 3 -8.67 -8.48 -17.75
N ARG A 4 -7.64 -9.13 -18.31
CA ARG A 4 -6.26 -9.01 -17.79
C ARG A 4 -5.68 -7.66 -18.16
N ASP A 5 -5.92 -7.22 -19.38
CA ASP A 5 -5.47 -5.90 -19.85
C ASP A 5 -6.13 -4.78 -19.02
N LEU A 6 -7.42 -4.94 -18.68
CA LEU A 6 -8.15 -4.02 -17.80
C LEU A 6 -7.61 -4.06 -16.36
N ALA A 7 -7.28 -5.25 -15.84
CA ALA A 7 -6.66 -5.38 -14.53
C ALA A 7 -5.28 -4.70 -14.48
N ASP A 8 -4.47 -4.84 -15.54
CA ASP A 8 -3.18 -4.17 -15.66
C ASP A 8 -3.32 -2.64 -15.72
N GLN A 9 -4.32 -2.14 -16.46
CA GLN A 9 -4.66 -0.71 -16.49
C GLN A 9 -5.10 -0.19 -15.11
N LEU A 10 -5.90 -0.97 -14.37
CA LEU A 10 -6.28 -0.62 -13.01
C LEU A 10 -5.07 -0.58 -12.07
N SER A 11 -4.15 -1.54 -12.20
CA SER A 11 -2.91 -1.56 -11.42
C SER A 11 -2.08 -0.29 -11.68
N ASP A 12 -1.93 0.11 -12.94
CA ASP A 12 -1.25 1.36 -13.31
C ASP A 12 -1.97 2.61 -12.79
N TYR A 13 -3.30 2.61 -12.82
CA TYR A 13 -4.09 3.71 -12.28
C TYR A 13 -3.90 3.86 -10.77
N VAL A 14 -3.89 2.76 -10.02
CA VAL A 14 -3.65 2.80 -8.57
C VAL A 14 -2.26 3.35 -8.26
N VAL A 15 -1.22 2.99 -9.04
CA VAL A 15 0.11 3.58 -8.87
C VAL A 15 0.11 5.08 -9.14
N LYS A 16 -0.57 5.54 -10.19
CA LYS A 16 -0.72 6.98 -10.47
C LYS A 16 -1.42 7.72 -9.33
N LEU A 17 -2.35 7.07 -8.61
CA LEU A 17 -2.95 7.65 -7.41
C LEU A 17 -1.96 7.74 -6.24
N LEU A 18 -1.14 6.70 -6.04
CA LEU A 18 -0.07 6.72 -5.03
C LEU A 18 0.94 7.85 -5.30
N ASP A 19 1.26 8.14 -6.56
CA ASP A 19 2.17 9.24 -6.93
C ASP A 19 1.64 10.63 -6.55
N ARG A 20 0.34 10.75 -6.23
CA ARG A 20 -0.25 12.02 -5.77
C ARG A 20 -0.15 12.22 -4.26
N ILE A 21 0.28 11.20 -3.51
CA ILE A 21 0.45 11.28 -2.07
C ILE A 21 1.72 12.10 -1.77
N ARG A 22 1.57 13.16 -0.97
CA ARG A 22 2.68 14.09 -0.66
C ARG A 22 3.17 13.97 0.76
N THR A 23 2.35 13.43 1.65
CA THR A 23 2.66 13.35 3.08
C THR A 23 2.69 11.92 3.59
N GLN A 24 3.51 11.69 4.61
CA GLN A 24 3.56 10.42 5.34
C GLN A 24 2.19 10.05 5.93
N LYS A 25 1.45 11.05 6.41
CA LYS A 25 0.12 10.86 7.02
C LYS A 25 -0.90 10.34 6.01
N GLU A 26 -0.95 10.92 4.82
CA GLU A 26 -1.80 10.43 3.72
C GLU A 26 -1.43 9.01 3.32
N LEU A 27 -0.13 8.72 3.19
CA LEU A 27 0.35 7.37 2.88
C LEU A 27 -0.09 6.35 3.93
N GLU A 28 0.03 6.69 5.21
CA GLU A 28 -0.39 5.80 6.29
C GLU A 28 -1.89 5.57 6.32
N LEU A 29 -2.70 6.58 6.03
CA LEU A 29 -4.16 6.41 5.89
C LEU A 29 -4.49 5.40 4.79
N VAL A 30 -3.84 5.49 3.64
CA VAL A 30 -4.05 4.55 2.51
C VAL A 30 -3.58 3.14 2.87
N LEU A 31 -2.34 3.00 3.37
CA LEU A 31 -1.74 1.69 3.64
C LEU A 31 -2.39 0.95 4.82
N ASN A 32 -2.89 1.69 5.82
CA ASN A 32 -3.50 1.09 7.00
C ASN A 32 -5.01 0.87 6.86
N LYS A 33 -5.65 1.37 5.79
CA LYS A 33 -7.10 1.25 5.61
C LYS A 33 -7.56 -0.22 5.56
N THR A 34 -8.53 -0.55 6.42
CA THR A 34 -9.20 -1.87 6.45
C THR A 34 -10.72 -1.73 6.50
N GLY A 35 -11.42 -2.86 6.40
CA GLY A 35 -12.89 -2.93 6.43
C GLY A 35 -13.58 -2.41 5.16
N LYS A 36 -14.87 -2.10 5.29
CA LYS A 36 -15.70 -1.59 4.17
C LYS A 36 -15.31 -0.13 3.81
N PRO A 37 -15.59 0.33 2.58
CA PRO A 37 -15.24 1.68 2.13
C PRO A 37 -15.70 2.81 3.07
N HIS A 38 -16.91 2.69 3.64
CA HIS A 38 -17.50 3.71 4.51
C HIS A 38 -17.11 3.61 6.00
N GLN A 39 -16.31 2.63 6.39
CA GLN A 39 -15.90 2.45 7.78
C GLN A 39 -14.56 3.12 8.02
N GLU A 40 -14.37 3.87 9.11
CA GLU A 40 -13.07 4.42 9.49
C GLU A 40 -12.25 3.44 10.33
N LYS A 41 -11.93 2.27 9.75
CA LYS A 41 -11.07 1.28 10.37
C LYS A 41 -9.66 1.30 9.76
N PHE A 42 -8.66 1.29 10.64
CA PHE A 42 -7.24 1.28 10.28
C PHE A 42 -6.48 0.25 11.11
N GLU A 43 -5.64 -0.54 10.44
CA GLU A 43 -4.74 -1.51 11.05
C GLU A 43 -3.41 -1.46 10.30
N SER A 44 -2.29 -1.62 11.03
CA SER A 44 -0.96 -1.47 10.47
C SER A 44 -0.74 -2.34 9.22
N LEU A 45 -0.47 -1.67 8.10
CA LEU A 45 -0.21 -2.27 6.80
C LEU A 45 -1.34 -3.16 6.25
N ALA A 46 -2.59 -2.99 6.70
CA ALA A 46 -3.69 -3.85 6.28
C ALA A 46 -3.97 -3.81 4.78
N ARG A 47 -4.01 -2.61 4.17
CA ARG A 47 -4.16 -2.47 2.71
C ARG A 47 -2.96 -3.01 1.97
N PHE A 48 -1.76 -2.82 2.52
CA PHE A 48 -0.52 -3.34 1.93
C PHE A 48 -0.50 -4.88 1.89
N LYS A 49 -0.90 -5.54 2.99
CA LYS A 49 -1.08 -7.00 3.04
C LYS A 49 -2.14 -7.48 2.05
N LEU A 50 -3.23 -6.73 1.89
CA LEU A 50 -4.25 -7.03 0.90
C LEU A 50 -3.71 -6.97 -0.53
N ALA A 51 -2.91 -5.94 -0.86
CA ALA A 51 -2.25 -5.80 -2.16
C ALA A 51 -1.29 -6.97 -2.45
N LEU A 52 -0.58 -7.48 -1.44
CA LEU A 52 0.22 -8.70 -1.58
C LEU A 52 -0.63 -9.92 -1.92
N ASN A 53 -1.76 -10.11 -1.24
CA ASN A 53 -2.68 -11.22 -1.50
C ASN A 53 -3.25 -11.20 -2.93
N TYR A 54 -3.54 -10.00 -3.46
CA TYR A 54 -4.00 -9.81 -4.84
C TYR A 54 -2.88 -9.74 -5.88
N LYS A 55 -1.61 -9.87 -5.47
CA LYS A 55 -0.44 -9.82 -6.36
C LYS A 55 -0.32 -8.50 -7.13
N GLU A 56 -0.72 -7.39 -6.51
CA GLU A 56 -0.57 -6.03 -7.05
C GLU A 56 0.89 -5.57 -6.97
N LYS A 57 1.74 -6.12 -7.85
CA LYS A 57 3.20 -5.95 -7.80
C LYS A 57 3.62 -4.49 -7.92
N LYS A 58 2.97 -3.72 -8.80
CA LYS A 58 3.32 -2.31 -9.06
C LYS A 58 3.04 -1.43 -7.84
N PHE A 59 1.91 -1.67 -7.17
CA PHE A 59 1.57 -1.01 -5.90
C PHE A 59 2.59 -1.33 -4.80
N VAL A 60 2.89 -2.62 -4.62
CA VAL A 60 3.82 -3.07 -3.58
C VAL A 60 5.22 -2.51 -3.83
N ALA A 61 5.69 -2.51 -5.08
CA ALA A 61 7.02 -2.02 -5.45
C ALA A 61 7.17 -0.49 -5.42
N HIS A 62 6.09 0.26 -5.21
CA HIS A 62 6.13 1.72 -5.17
C HIS A 62 7.07 2.23 -4.07
N ALA A 63 7.87 3.26 -4.39
CA ALA A 63 8.92 3.77 -3.51
C ALA A 63 8.38 4.20 -2.13
N SER A 64 7.23 4.87 -2.08
CA SER A 64 6.62 5.31 -0.82
C SER A 64 6.18 4.12 0.03
N CYS A 65 5.60 3.09 -0.59
CA CYS A 65 5.19 1.87 0.09
C CYS A 65 6.41 1.12 0.66
N GLN A 66 7.46 0.97 -0.14
CA GLN A 66 8.70 0.32 0.28
C GLN A 66 9.39 1.09 1.41
N GLN A 67 9.45 2.43 1.33
CA GLN A 67 9.99 3.25 2.41
C GLN A 67 9.24 3.01 3.72
N ARG A 68 7.90 2.89 3.69
CA ARG A 68 7.10 2.60 4.89
C ARG A 68 7.40 1.22 5.48
N VAL A 69 7.59 0.21 4.65
CA VAL A 69 7.92 -1.16 5.08
C VAL A 69 9.33 -1.21 5.66
N VAL A 70 10.30 -0.58 5.00
CA VAL A 70 11.68 -0.47 5.49
C VAL A 70 11.73 0.21 6.86
N ARG A 71 11.00 1.31 7.05
CA ARG A 71 10.88 1.94 8.36
C ARG A 71 10.30 1.01 9.42
N ALA A 72 9.26 0.24 9.07
CA ALA A 72 8.67 -0.74 9.98
C ALA A 72 9.64 -1.87 10.35
N TRP A 73 10.47 -2.28 9.39
CA TRP A 73 11.50 -3.30 9.59
C TRP A 73 12.59 -2.83 10.55
N TYR A 74 13.20 -1.68 10.28
CA TYR A 74 14.26 -1.13 11.14
C TYR A 74 13.76 -0.75 12.52
N SER A 75 12.54 -0.23 12.64
CA SER A 75 11.93 0.05 13.95
C SER A 75 11.88 -1.21 14.82
N ARG A 76 11.62 -2.38 14.25
CA ARG A 76 11.60 -3.64 15.01
C ARG A 76 13.00 -4.12 15.36
N ILE A 77 13.98 -3.94 14.48
CA ILE A 77 15.37 -4.34 14.74
C ILE A 77 16.00 -3.47 15.82
N GLY A 78 15.84 -2.16 15.75
CA GLY A 78 16.38 -1.23 16.76
C GLY A 78 15.68 -1.30 18.13
N THR A 79 14.66 -2.16 18.29
CA THR A 79 14.06 -2.46 19.60
C THR A 79 14.61 -3.76 20.21
N ILE A 80 15.44 -4.50 19.45
CA ILE A 80 16.03 -5.79 19.87
C ILE A 80 17.45 -5.59 20.47
N GLU A 81 18.04 -4.40 20.29
CA GLU A 81 19.20 -3.92 21.05
C GLU A 81 18.76 -3.20 22.34
#